data_AF-A0A2V9C371-F1
#
_entry.id   AF-A0A2V9C371-F1
#
_cell.length_a   1.000
_cell.length_b   1.000
_cell.length_c   1.000
_cell.angle_alpha   90.00
_cell.angle_beta   90.00
_cell.angle_gamma   90.00
#
_symmetry.space_group_name_H-M   'P 1'
#
loop_
_entity.id
_entity.type
_entity.pdbx_description
1 polymer ?
#
loop_
_entity_poly.entity_id
_entity_poly.type
_entity_poly.pdbx_seq_one_letter_code
_entity_poly.pdbx_strand_id
1 'polypeptide(L)'
;MMRIVSLLPSATEILFALGLDREIVGVSHECDFPLQARTKPVVIHSRLPHGAAPAEIDRLVREYVARGESLYAVDAQKLEELHPDLIITQDLCHVCAASPDDLATALAHFNRRPEVLCLNPQDLGDVWRDILLVGEATCRGTQAERLVDEIGQRQGALEQQLDSSA
;
A
#
# COMPACT_ATOMS: atom_id res chain seq x y z
N MET A 1 2.90 -16.47 -13.42
CA MET A 1 2.73 -16.17 -11.98
C MET A 1 2.63 -14.66 -11.89
N MET A 2 1.58 -14.14 -11.24
CA MET A 2 1.34 -12.69 -11.16
C MET A 2 2.47 -12.00 -10.38
N ARG A 3 2.90 -10.84 -10.85
CA ARG A 3 3.92 -10.00 -10.21
C ARG A 3 3.26 -8.76 -9.62
N ILE A 4 3.30 -8.63 -8.30
CA ILE A 4 2.57 -7.60 -7.57
C ILE A 4 3.56 -6.62 -6.95
N VAL A 5 3.31 -5.33 -7.18
CA VAL A 5 3.97 -4.25 -6.46
C VAL A 5 2.95 -3.60 -5.52
N SER A 6 3.33 -3.44 -4.25
CA SER A 6 2.49 -2.78 -3.24
C SER A 6 3.12 -1.46 -2.82
N LEU A 7 2.41 -0.36 -3.00
CA LEU A 7 2.94 0.99 -2.77
C LEU A 7 2.58 1.56 -1.39
N LEU A 8 1.98 0.74 -0.51
CA LEU A 8 1.51 1.13 0.81
C LEU A 8 1.61 -0.03 1.83
N PRO A 9 1.83 0.26 3.12
CA PRO A 9 1.94 -0.76 4.16
C PRO A 9 0.71 -1.66 4.27
N SER A 10 -0.50 -1.08 4.37
CA SER A 10 -1.73 -1.84 4.58
C SER A 10 -2.00 -2.86 3.47
N ALA A 11 -1.82 -2.47 2.20
CA ALA A 11 -1.96 -3.41 1.09
C ALA A 11 -0.89 -4.52 1.12
N THR A 12 0.33 -4.20 1.56
CA THR A 12 1.38 -5.22 1.73
C THR A 12 0.95 -6.25 2.78
N GLU A 13 0.42 -5.80 3.92
CA GLU A 13 -0.08 -6.70 4.97
C GLU A 13 -1.23 -7.58 4.47
N ILE A 14 -2.18 -7.04 3.71
CA ILE A 14 -3.26 -7.80 3.07
C ILE A 14 -2.68 -8.88 2.15
N LEU A 15 -1.75 -8.53 1.24
CA LEU A 15 -1.15 -9.51 0.32
C LEU A 15 -0.46 -10.66 1.07
N PHE A 16 0.28 -10.36 2.14
CA PHE A 16 0.88 -11.39 2.98
C PHE A 16 -0.15 -12.26 3.69
N ALA A 17 -1.21 -11.66 4.25
CA ALA A 17 -2.30 -12.39 4.90
C ALA A 17 -3.06 -13.31 3.92
N LEU A 18 -3.12 -12.94 2.64
CA LEU A 18 -3.69 -13.76 1.56
C LEU A 18 -2.72 -14.84 1.01
N GLY A 19 -1.49 -14.90 1.53
CA GLY A 19 -0.49 -15.90 1.16
C GLY A 19 0.27 -15.59 -0.15
N LEU A 20 0.37 -14.32 -0.54
CA LEU A 20 0.98 -13.86 -1.80
C LEU A 20 2.45 -13.44 -1.67
N ASP A 21 3.15 -13.90 -0.63
CA ASP A 21 4.56 -13.55 -0.38
C ASP A 21 5.44 -13.65 -1.64
N ARG A 22 5.30 -14.74 -2.41
CA ARG A 22 6.14 -14.98 -3.60
C ARG A 22 5.80 -14.09 -4.78
N GLU A 23 4.56 -13.63 -4.86
CA GLU A 23 4.02 -12.77 -5.90
C GLU A 23 4.39 -11.30 -5.66
N ILE A 24 4.69 -10.91 -4.42
CA ILE A 24 5.17 -9.56 -4.09
C ILE A 24 6.61 -9.40 -4.60
N VAL A 25 6.79 -8.53 -5.61
CA VAL A 25 8.08 -8.23 -6.24
C VAL A 25 8.63 -6.84 -5.91
N GLY A 26 7.80 -5.96 -5.33
CA GLY A 26 8.24 -4.64 -4.88
C GLY A 26 7.31 -4.04 -3.84
N VAL A 27 7.87 -3.24 -2.93
CA VAL A 27 7.16 -2.61 -1.80
C VAL A 27 7.55 -1.14 -1.62
N SER A 28 6.81 -0.39 -0.80
CA SER A 28 7.27 0.93 -0.32
C SER A 28 8.32 0.78 0.80
N HIS A 29 9.08 1.83 1.08
CA HIS A 29 10.07 1.86 2.17
C HIS A 29 9.45 1.70 3.57
N GLU A 30 8.14 1.90 3.73
CA GLU A 30 7.43 1.77 5.00
C GLU A 30 6.84 0.36 5.21
N CYS A 31 6.85 -0.49 4.17
CA CYS A 31 6.32 -1.84 4.25
C CYS A 31 7.26 -2.74 5.07
N ASP A 32 6.95 -2.88 6.36
CA ASP A 32 7.85 -3.51 7.32
C ASP A 32 7.24 -4.69 8.10
N PHE A 33 5.96 -4.98 7.84
CA PHE A 33 5.20 -6.10 8.38
C PHE A 33 4.53 -6.95 7.28
N PRO A 34 4.52 -8.29 7.43
CA PRO A 34 5.34 -9.06 8.37
C PRO A 34 6.83 -8.87 8.06
N LEU A 35 7.75 -9.33 8.91
CA LEU A 35 9.19 -9.06 8.75
C LEU A 35 9.76 -9.43 7.36
N GLN A 36 9.14 -10.39 6.68
CA GLN A 36 9.43 -10.80 5.31
C GLN A 36 9.26 -9.65 4.29
N ALA A 37 8.35 -8.69 4.53
CA ALA A 37 8.16 -7.52 3.68
C ALA A 37 9.45 -6.70 3.53
N ARG A 38 10.28 -6.63 4.59
CA ARG A 38 11.57 -5.93 4.59
C ARG A 38 12.60 -6.55 3.65
N THR A 39 12.39 -7.78 3.20
CA THR A 39 13.27 -8.47 2.24
C THR A 39 12.92 -8.13 0.79
N LYS A 40 11.78 -7.48 0.56
CA LYS A 40 11.30 -7.14 -0.78
C LYS A 40 12.03 -5.90 -1.31
N PRO A 41 12.25 -5.80 -2.63
CA PRO A 41 12.81 -4.60 -3.22
C PRO A 41 11.94 -3.37 -2.96
N VAL A 42 12.51 -2.32 -2.38
CA VAL A 42 11.82 -1.04 -2.21
C VAL A 42 11.76 -0.29 -3.54
N VAL A 43 10.58 0.18 -3.95
CA VAL A 43 10.33 0.92 -5.20
C VAL A 43 9.78 2.34 -4.98
N ILE A 44 9.43 2.68 -3.74
CA ILE A 44 9.09 4.04 -3.33
C ILE A 44 10.00 4.47 -2.19
N HIS A 45 10.61 5.64 -2.35
CA HIS A 45 11.49 6.23 -1.35
C HIS A 45 10.92 7.57 -0.84
N SER A 46 11.11 7.86 0.44
CA SER A 46 10.86 9.20 0.98
C SER A 46 11.92 10.17 0.47
N ARG A 47 11.49 11.37 0.09
CA ARG A 47 12.35 12.52 -0.18
C ARG A 47 12.76 13.25 1.11
N LEU A 48 12.15 12.89 2.24
CA LEU A 48 12.48 13.46 3.54
C LEU A 48 13.71 12.75 4.16
N PRO A 49 14.62 13.48 4.80
CA PRO A 49 15.78 12.89 5.47
C PRO A 49 15.35 12.05 6.68
N HIS A 50 15.90 10.84 6.77
CA HIS A 50 15.70 9.98 7.94
C HIS A 50 16.25 10.62 9.22
N GLY A 51 15.47 10.58 10.30
CA GLY A 51 15.86 11.12 11.60
C GLY A 51 15.83 12.66 11.69
N ALA A 52 15.23 13.34 10.72
CA ALA A 52 15.01 14.78 10.79
C ALA A 52 14.16 15.17 12.01
N ALA A 53 14.47 16.33 12.60
CA ALA A 53 13.67 16.88 13.68
C ALA A 53 12.25 17.22 13.19
N PRO A 54 11.20 17.11 14.03
CA PRO A 54 9.82 17.40 13.60
C PRO A 54 9.62 18.78 12.95
N ALA A 55 10.31 19.82 13.46
CA ALA A 55 10.24 21.16 12.89
C ALA A 55 10.87 21.24 11.49
N GLU A 56 11.90 20.45 11.23
CA GLU A 56 12.55 20.36 9.92
C GLU A 56 11.68 19.57 8.94
N ILE A 57 11.02 18.51 9.40
CA ILE A 57 10.02 17.78 8.62
C ILE A 57 8.90 18.73 8.20
N ASP A 58 8.30 19.49 9.14
CA ASP A 58 7.23 20.45 8.83
C ASP A 58 7.68 21.50 7.80
N ARG A 59 8.91 22.03 7.94
CA ARG A 59 9.50 22.97 6.97
C ARG A 59 9.59 22.36 5.57
N LEU A 60 10.20 21.18 5.46
CA LEU A 60 10.39 20.49 4.18
C LEU A 60 9.05 20.12 3.54
N VAL A 61 8.09 19.62 4.32
CA VAL A 61 6.75 19.29 3.83
C VAL A 61 6.08 20.52 3.22
N ARG A 62 6.12 21.68 3.89
CA ARG A 62 5.60 22.93 3.33
C ARG A 62 6.29 23.33 2.03
N GLU A 63 7.60 23.12 1.91
CA GLU A 63 8.36 23.41 0.70
C GLU A 63 8.00 22.49 -0.47
N TYR A 64 7.77 21.20 -0.24
CA TYR A 64 7.30 20.27 -1.27
C TYR A 64 5.87 20.63 -1.72
N VAL A 65 4.98 20.91 -0.77
CA VAL A 65 3.60 21.35 -1.05
C VAL A 65 3.57 22.63 -1.86
N ALA A 66 4.37 23.64 -1.49
CA ALA A 66 4.44 24.90 -2.21
C ALA A 66 4.92 24.76 -3.67
N ARG A 67 5.69 23.69 -3.96
CA ARG A 67 6.17 23.35 -5.30
C ARG A 67 5.26 22.38 -6.05
N GLY A 68 4.21 21.86 -5.41
CA GLY A 68 3.34 20.83 -6.01
C GLY A 68 4.04 19.49 -6.17
N GLU A 69 5.09 19.21 -5.40
CA GLU A 69 5.86 17.98 -5.45
C GLU A 69 5.39 17.00 -4.36
N SER A 70 5.36 15.70 -4.64
CA SER A 70 5.11 14.66 -3.63
C SER A 70 6.28 14.54 -2.64
N LEU A 71 6.03 14.05 -1.43
CA LEU A 71 7.10 13.67 -0.49
C LEU A 71 7.78 12.35 -0.85
N TYR A 72 7.24 11.63 -1.84
CA TYR A 72 7.71 10.30 -2.20
C TYR A 72 8.13 10.25 -3.67
N ALA A 73 9.19 9.51 -3.94
CA ALA A 73 9.70 9.27 -5.28
C ALA A 73 9.48 7.81 -5.67
N VAL A 74 8.84 7.62 -6.82
CA VAL A 74 8.70 6.31 -7.47
C VAL A 74 9.98 6.01 -8.26
N ASP A 75 10.61 4.86 -8.01
CA ASP A 75 11.73 4.36 -8.81
C ASP A 75 11.20 3.71 -10.10
N ALA A 76 11.05 4.52 -11.14
CA ALA A 76 10.50 4.08 -12.42
C ALA A 76 11.34 2.99 -13.09
N GLN A 77 12.67 3.10 -13.01
CA GLN A 77 13.58 2.10 -13.58
C GLN A 77 13.36 0.75 -12.90
N LYS A 78 13.33 0.74 -11.56
CA LYS A 78 13.13 -0.48 -10.80
C LYS A 78 11.74 -1.07 -11.01
N LEU A 79 10.69 -0.25 -11.08
CA LEU A 79 9.36 -0.74 -11.43
C LEU A 79 9.36 -1.41 -12.81
N GLU A 80 10.06 -0.84 -13.80
CA GLU A 80 10.16 -1.41 -15.14
C GLU A 80 10.90 -2.76 -15.12
N GLU A 81 12.06 -2.82 -14.44
CA GLU A 81 12.82 -4.05 -14.23
C GLU A 81 12.02 -5.14 -13.50
N LEU A 82 11.10 -4.73 -12.63
CA LEU A 82 10.22 -5.64 -11.90
C LEU A 82 9.01 -6.11 -12.71
N HIS A 83 8.73 -5.57 -13.90
CA HIS A 83 7.65 -6.04 -14.79
C HIS A 83 6.35 -6.42 -14.04
N PRO A 84 5.74 -5.53 -13.25
CA PRO A 84 4.53 -5.85 -12.50
C PRO A 84 3.37 -6.16 -13.44
N ASP A 85 2.50 -7.08 -13.01
CA ASP A 85 1.19 -7.29 -13.61
C ASP A 85 0.11 -6.47 -12.87
N LEU A 86 0.30 -6.24 -11.56
CA LEU A 86 -0.60 -5.49 -10.68
C LEU A 86 0.21 -4.53 -9.78
N ILE A 87 -0.23 -3.28 -9.70
CA ILE A 87 0.25 -2.28 -8.75
C ILE A 87 -0.91 -1.92 -7.83
N ILE A 88 -0.72 -2.07 -6.51
CA ILE A 88 -1.70 -1.63 -5.51
C ILE A 88 -1.21 -0.34 -4.89
N THR A 89 -2.06 0.69 -4.91
CA THR A 89 -1.74 2.04 -4.43
C THR A 89 -2.90 2.67 -3.66
N GLN A 90 -2.71 3.89 -3.18
CA GLN A 90 -3.71 4.73 -2.53
C GLN A 90 -3.74 6.11 -3.21
N ASP A 91 -4.92 6.74 -3.27
CA ASP A 91 -5.10 8.12 -3.74
C ASP A 91 -5.74 8.97 -2.63
N LEU A 92 -5.17 8.88 -1.42
CA LEU A 92 -5.69 9.56 -0.23
C LEU A 92 -5.01 10.91 0.02
N CYS A 93 -3.78 11.11 -0.46
CA CYS A 93 -3.04 12.34 -0.25
C CYS A 93 -2.01 12.58 -1.36
N HIS A 94 -2.16 13.67 -2.11
CA HIS A 94 -1.20 14.08 -3.15
C HIS A 94 0.18 14.48 -2.60
N VAL A 95 0.31 14.63 -1.28
CA VAL A 95 1.55 15.02 -0.59
C VAL A 95 2.17 13.81 0.10
N CYS A 96 1.36 13.06 0.85
CA CYS A 96 1.80 11.98 1.73
C CYS A 96 1.82 10.59 1.08
N ALA A 97 1.55 10.49 -0.22
CA ALA A 97 1.75 9.28 -1.01
C ALA A 97 2.46 9.64 -2.32
N ALA A 98 3.04 8.64 -2.99
CA ALA A 98 3.39 8.81 -4.40
C ALA A 98 2.11 9.20 -5.15
N SER A 99 2.12 10.38 -5.78
CA SER A 99 0.90 10.90 -6.39
C SER A 99 0.47 10.02 -7.58
N PRO A 100 -0.82 10.01 -7.93
CA PRO A 100 -1.28 9.36 -9.16
C PRO A 100 -0.52 9.84 -10.40
N ASP A 101 -0.13 11.12 -10.44
CA ASP A 101 0.64 11.71 -11.54
C ASP A 101 2.08 11.18 -11.60
N ASP A 102 2.74 11.02 -10.44
CA ASP A 102 4.09 10.44 -10.37
C ASP A 102 4.07 8.98 -10.83
N LEU A 103 3.06 8.21 -10.40
CA LEU A 103 2.87 6.83 -10.85
C LEU A 103 2.52 6.77 -12.34
N ALA A 104 1.60 7.60 -12.83
CA ALA A 104 1.22 7.64 -14.24
C ALA A 104 2.42 8.01 -15.13
N THR A 105 3.27 8.94 -14.69
CA THR A 105 4.50 9.33 -15.36
C THR A 105 5.51 8.18 -15.41
N ALA A 106 5.68 7.46 -14.30
CA ALA A 106 6.54 6.28 -14.25
C ALA A 106 6.04 5.19 -15.22
N LEU A 107 4.73 4.94 -15.26
CA LEU A 107 4.11 3.93 -16.12
C LEU A 107 3.99 4.32 -17.59
N ALA A 108 4.24 5.59 -17.94
CA ALA A 108 4.13 6.07 -19.32
C ALA A 108 5.11 5.36 -20.29
N HIS A 109 6.25 4.91 -19.77
CA HIS A 109 7.34 4.29 -20.53
C HIS A 109 7.20 2.76 -20.64
N PHE A 110 6.19 2.17 -20.01
CA PHE A 110 6.07 0.71 -19.92
C PHE A 110 5.52 0.13 -21.21
N ASN A 111 6.23 -0.84 -21.78
CA ASN A 111 5.78 -1.58 -22.96
C ASN A 111 4.44 -2.32 -22.72
N ARG A 112 4.22 -2.82 -21.50
CA ARG A 112 2.96 -3.40 -21.04
C ARG A 112 2.55 -2.71 -19.75
N ARG A 113 1.39 -2.08 -19.75
CA ARG A 113 0.88 -1.41 -18.55
C ARG A 113 0.35 -2.44 -17.53
N PRO A 114 0.80 -2.38 -16.27
CA PRO A 114 0.19 -3.14 -15.19
C PRO A 114 -1.25 -2.66 -14.94
N GLU A 115 -2.06 -3.54 -14.36
CA GLU A 115 -3.30 -3.12 -13.72
C GLU A 115 -2.96 -2.30 -12.47
N VAL A 116 -3.74 -1.24 -12.21
CA VAL A 116 -3.55 -0.39 -11.02
C VAL A 116 -4.82 -0.46 -10.18
N LEU A 117 -4.69 -0.98 -8.96
CA LEU A 117 -5.76 -1.05 -7.97
C LEU A 117 -5.53 0.03 -6.90
N CYS A 118 -6.42 1.01 -6.85
CA CYS A 118 -6.42 2.05 -5.83
C CYS A 118 -7.35 1.67 -4.68
N LEU A 119 -6.81 1.56 -3.47
CA LEU A 119 -7.57 1.35 -2.22
C LEU A 119 -7.77 2.71 -1.57
N ASN A 120 -8.95 3.06 -1.07
CA ASN A 120 -9.19 4.39 -0.47
C ASN A 120 -10.16 4.33 0.72
N PRO A 121 -9.83 3.56 1.78
CA PRO A 121 -10.77 3.33 2.86
C PRO A 121 -10.99 4.58 3.72
N GLN A 122 -12.25 4.85 4.08
CA GLN A 122 -12.67 5.96 4.93
C GLN A 122 -13.20 5.51 6.30
N ASP A 123 -13.61 4.24 6.38
CA ASP A 123 -14.02 3.59 7.62
C ASP A 123 -13.46 2.16 7.67
N LEU A 124 -13.68 1.47 8.79
CA LEU A 124 -13.29 0.07 8.91
C LEU A 124 -14.04 -0.81 7.88
N GLY A 125 -15.28 -0.41 7.54
CA GLY A 125 -16.13 -0.96 6.48
C GLY A 125 -15.38 -1.18 5.19
N ASP A 126 -14.73 -0.10 4.75
CA ASP A 126 -13.91 -0.06 3.56
C ASP A 126 -12.66 -0.94 3.68
N VAL A 127 -12.05 -1.05 4.86
CA VAL A 127 -10.88 -1.93 5.03
C VAL A 127 -11.26 -3.39 4.75
N TRP A 128 -12.43 -3.86 5.20
CA TRP A 128 -12.91 -5.20 4.85
C TRP A 128 -13.21 -5.33 3.36
N ARG A 129 -13.79 -4.30 2.74
CA ARG A 129 -14.02 -4.26 1.29
C ARG A 129 -12.71 -4.32 0.50
N ASP A 130 -11.69 -3.59 0.94
CA ASP A 130 -10.35 -3.58 0.33
C ASP A 130 -9.71 -4.98 0.38
N ILE A 131 -9.85 -5.70 1.50
CA ILE A 131 -9.39 -7.10 1.59
C ILE A 131 -10.05 -7.97 0.52
N LEU A 132 -11.37 -7.83 0.32
CA LEU A 132 -12.11 -8.58 -0.70
C LEU A 132 -11.71 -8.17 -2.12
N LEU A 133 -11.54 -6.88 -2.39
CA LEU A 133 -11.07 -6.35 -3.69
C LEU A 133 -9.68 -6.88 -4.05
N VAL A 134 -8.74 -6.85 -3.10
CA VAL A 134 -7.41 -7.44 -3.29
C VAL A 134 -7.52 -8.95 -3.51
N GLY A 135 -8.40 -9.62 -2.77
CA GLY A 135 -8.71 -11.03 -2.96
C GLY A 135 -9.19 -11.36 -4.38
N GLU A 136 -10.11 -10.57 -4.91
CA GLU A 136 -10.63 -10.72 -6.28
C GLU A 136 -9.52 -10.49 -7.32
N ALA A 137 -8.84 -9.34 -7.23
CA ALA A 137 -7.78 -8.95 -8.17
C ALA A 137 -6.62 -9.96 -8.22
N THR A 138 -6.37 -10.69 -7.13
CA THR A 138 -5.28 -11.67 -7.01
C THR A 138 -5.74 -13.12 -7.12
N CYS A 139 -7.03 -13.37 -7.42
CA CYS A 139 -7.63 -14.70 -7.44
C CYS A 139 -7.50 -15.47 -6.11
N ARG A 140 -7.56 -14.75 -4.98
CA ARG A 140 -7.52 -15.23 -3.60
C ARG A 140 -8.83 -14.95 -2.83
N GLY A 141 -9.97 -14.93 -3.51
CA GLY A 141 -11.29 -14.60 -2.92
C GLY A 141 -11.61 -15.41 -1.66
N THR A 142 -11.44 -16.73 -1.69
CA THR A 142 -11.69 -17.59 -0.51
C THR A 142 -10.74 -17.30 0.66
N GLN A 143 -9.50 -16.88 0.41
CA GLN A 143 -8.58 -16.44 1.46
C GLN A 143 -9.04 -15.11 2.06
N ALA A 144 -9.52 -14.19 1.22
CA ALA A 144 -10.00 -12.88 1.63
C ALA A 144 -11.29 -12.97 2.46
N GLU A 145 -12.27 -13.77 2.02
CA GLU A 145 -13.50 -14.04 2.78
C GLU A 145 -13.19 -14.59 4.17
N ARG A 146 -12.33 -15.62 4.26
CA ARG A 146 -11.92 -16.19 5.55
C ARG A 146 -11.24 -15.16 6.45
N LEU A 147 -10.37 -14.31 5.89
CA LEU A 147 -9.71 -13.26 6.65
C LEU A 147 -10.71 -12.23 7.19
N VAL A 148 -11.68 -11.82 6.38
CA VAL A 148 -12.74 -10.89 6.81
C VAL A 148 -13.61 -11.53 7.90
N ASP A 149 -13.97 -12.81 7.77
CA ASP A 149 -14.72 -13.55 8.80
C ASP A 149 -13.95 -13.61 10.12
N GLU A 150 -12.65 -13.91 10.09
CA GLU A 150 -11.78 -13.94 11.28
C GLU A 150 -11.68 -12.56 11.95
N ILE A 151 -11.56 -11.48 11.17
CA ILE A 151 -11.55 -10.11 11.70
C ILE A 151 -12.91 -9.77 12.31
N GLY A 152 -14.02 -10.11 11.64
CA GLY A 152 -15.37 -9.85 12.12
C GLY A 152 -15.69 -10.56 13.43
N GLN A 153 -15.24 -11.81 13.60
CA GLN A 153 -15.37 -12.54 14.87
C GLN A 153 -14.61 -11.85 16.01
N ARG A 154 -13.39 -11.37 15.73
CA ARG A 154 -12.58 -10.65 16.73
C ARG A 154 -13.19 -9.31 17.10
N GLN A 155 -13.74 -8.59 16.13
CA GLN A 155 -14.43 -7.32 16.39
C GLN A 155 -15.69 -7.53 17.23
N GLY A 156 -16.54 -8.50 16.88
CA GLY A 156 -17.75 -8.79 17.65
C GLY A 156 -17.45 -9.18 19.09
N ALA A 157 -16.37 -9.93 19.33
CA ALA A 157 -15.92 -10.24 20.69
C ALA A 157 -15.47 -8.99 21.47
N LEU A 158 -14.85 -8.02 20.79
CA LEU A 158 -14.43 -6.76 21.40
C LEU A 158 -15.63 -5.85 21.73
N GLU A 159 -16.60 -5.75 20.81
CA GLU A 159 -17.83 -4.98 21.01
C GLU A 159 -18.60 -5.48 22.24
N GLN A 160 -18.73 -6.80 22.41
CA GLN A 160 -19.36 -7.39 23.59
C GLN A 160 -18.63 -7.05 24.91
N GLN A 161 -17.30 -6.96 24.89
CA GLN A 161 -16.52 -6.58 26.08
C GLN A 161 -16.74 -5.12 26.47
N LEU A 162 -16.83 -4.24 25.48
CA LEU A 162 -17.11 -2.81 25.69
C LEU A 162 -18.51 -2.60 26.26
N ASP A 163 -19.53 -3.27 25.71
CA ASP A 163 -20.91 -3.20 26.19
C ASP A 163 -21.07 -3.76 27.61
N SER A 164 -20.29 -4.79 27.96
CA SER A 164 -20.30 -5.37 29.32
C SER A 164 -19.57 -4.52 30.37
N SER A 165 -18.82 -3.50 29.94
CA SER A 165 -18.04 -2.60 30.79
C SER A 165 -18.69 -1.23 30.99
N ALA A 166 -19.85 -0.98 30.36
CA ALA A 166 -20.66 0.23 30.46
C ALA A 166 -21.83 0.04 31.44
#